data_AF-A0A690UXD3-F1
#
_entry.id   AF-A0A690UXD3-F1
#
_cell.length_a   1.000
_cell.length_b   1.000
_cell.length_c   1.000
_cell.angle_alpha   90.00
_cell.angle_beta   90.00
_cell.angle_gamma   90.00
#
_symmetry.space_group_name_H-M   'P 1'
#
loop_
_entity.id
_entity.type
_entity.pdbx_description
1 polymer ?
#
loop_
_entity_poly.entity_id
_entity_poly.type
_entity_poly.pdbx_seq_one_letter_code
_entity_poly.pdbx_strand_id
1 'polypeptide(L)'
;MFKNLFPLIACAMIFIGCGEINKDTTLSSLRRDAFHEFWLSDIKEKSNFKDNIKKVVSEYVKDNSLKADLFELNNFTNCVIYNIWQKNPKQTLELPLKACTNELNNGELKKINYEDPSWILGQFDTVSGEHYIASKYIKNNLNDPKSYEFVDANYKILSNGSQVLITTEYIAKNLLGGNVRNKTAILFSNHGEILAVY
;
A
#
# COMPACT_ATOMS: atom_id res chain seq x y z
N MET A 1 10.90 -52.92 21.07
CA MET A 1 11.87 -52.09 20.31
C MET A 1 11.10 -51.20 19.36
N PHE A 2 11.12 -49.90 19.63
CA PHE A 2 10.46 -48.83 18.88
C PHE A 2 10.98 -48.76 17.44
N LYS A 3 10.08 -48.70 16.45
CA LYS A 3 10.31 -47.95 15.21
C LYS A 3 8.99 -47.34 14.73
N ASN A 4 8.71 -46.13 15.23
CA ASN A 4 7.76 -45.21 14.63
C ASN A 4 8.33 -44.77 13.28
N LEU A 5 7.67 -45.16 12.20
CA LEU A 5 7.94 -44.67 10.86
C LEU A 5 7.16 -43.35 10.70
N PHE A 6 7.81 -42.22 10.95
CA PHE A 6 7.29 -40.90 10.61
C PHE A 6 7.10 -40.82 9.08
N PRO A 7 5.92 -40.48 8.56
CA PRO A 7 5.83 -39.98 7.21
C PRO A 7 6.40 -38.56 7.21
N LEU A 8 7.46 -38.33 6.46
CA LEU A 8 7.88 -36.98 6.08
C LEU A 8 6.71 -36.35 5.30
N ILE A 9 5.92 -35.53 5.99
CA ILE A 9 5.04 -34.57 5.36
C ILE A 9 5.97 -33.54 4.71
N ALA A 10 6.24 -33.73 3.42
CA ALA A 10 6.76 -32.69 2.58
C ALA A 10 5.70 -31.58 2.54
N CYS A 11 5.84 -30.59 3.43
CA CYS A 11 5.18 -29.31 3.26
C CYS A 11 5.70 -28.74 1.94
N ALA A 12 4.90 -28.87 0.90
CA ALA A 12 5.02 -28.05 -0.29
C ALA A 12 4.89 -26.60 0.17
N MET A 13 6.03 -25.94 0.41
CA MET A 13 6.10 -24.50 0.41
C MET A 13 5.72 -24.09 -1.01
N ILE A 14 4.47 -23.68 -1.19
CA ILE A 14 4.00 -23.01 -2.38
C ILE A 14 4.78 -21.69 -2.42
N PHE A 15 5.93 -21.70 -3.10
CA PHE A 15 6.50 -20.50 -3.68
C PHE A 15 5.45 -20.01 -4.69
N ILE A 16 4.54 -19.16 -4.25
CA ILE A 16 3.72 -18.35 -5.15
C ILE A 16 4.74 -17.54 -5.93
N GLY A 17 4.93 -17.92 -7.20
CA GLY A 17 6.09 -17.55 -7.98
C GLY A 17 6.34 -16.05 -7.98
N CYS A 18 7.62 -15.69 -7.88
CA CYS A 18 8.14 -14.47 -8.48
C CYS A 18 7.99 -14.59 -10.01
N GLY A 19 6.74 -14.52 -10.49
CA GLY A 19 6.47 -14.28 -11.90
C GLY A 19 6.88 -12.85 -12.21
N GLU A 20 7.49 -12.64 -13.37
CA GLU A 20 7.79 -11.31 -13.87
C GLU A 20 6.49 -10.47 -13.91
N ILE A 21 6.49 -9.31 -13.25
CA ILE A 21 5.33 -8.41 -13.22
C ILE A 21 5.07 -7.94 -14.66
N ASN A 22 3.82 -8.02 -15.10
CA ASN A 22 3.38 -7.59 -16.42
C ASN A 22 1.96 -7.01 -16.36
N LYS A 23 1.39 -6.60 -17.49
CA LYS A 23 0.05 -5.99 -17.56
C LYS A 23 -1.08 -6.88 -17.03
N ASP A 24 -0.90 -8.21 -17.03
CA ASP A 24 -1.89 -9.18 -16.59
C ASP A 24 -1.76 -9.50 -15.09
N THR A 25 -0.71 -9.01 -14.41
CA THR A 25 -0.56 -9.12 -12.96
C THR A 25 -1.74 -8.45 -12.24
N THR A 26 -2.33 -9.14 -11.25
CA THR A 26 -3.46 -8.60 -10.49
C THR A 26 -3.02 -7.49 -9.54
N LEU A 27 -3.90 -6.51 -9.34
CA LEU A 27 -3.64 -5.41 -8.41
C LEU A 27 -3.49 -5.91 -6.96
N SER A 28 -4.20 -6.98 -6.58
CA SER A 28 -4.03 -7.64 -5.28
C SER A 28 -2.62 -8.21 -5.08
N SER A 29 -2.00 -8.76 -6.13
CA SER A 29 -0.63 -9.26 -6.07
C SER A 29 0.34 -8.10 -5.86
N LEU A 30 0.17 -7.02 -6.62
CA LEU A 30 1.01 -5.83 -6.53
C LEU A 30 0.93 -5.16 -5.15
N ARG A 31 -0.27 -5.05 -4.58
CA ARG A 31 -0.45 -4.54 -3.21
C ARG A 31 0.24 -5.45 -2.19
N ARG A 32 0.16 -6.78 -2.36
CA ARG A 32 0.85 -7.74 -1.50
C ARG A 32 2.38 -7.58 -1.58
N ASP A 33 2.92 -7.36 -2.77
CA ASP A 33 4.36 -7.11 -2.95
C ASP A 33 4.78 -5.82 -2.22
N ALA A 34 3.98 -4.75 -2.32
CA ALA A 34 4.21 -3.51 -1.57
C ALA A 34 4.13 -3.73 -0.05
N PHE A 35 3.13 -4.47 0.46
CA PHE A 35 3.05 -4.79 1.89
C PHE A 35 4.28 -5.57 2.35
N HIS A 36 4.74 -6.59 1.60
CA HIS A 36 5.93 -7.36 1.95
C HIS A 36 7.20 -6.51 1.97
N GLU A 37 7.33 -5.56 1.06
CA GLU A 37 8.51 -4.70 0.97
C GLU A 37 8.57 -3.65 2.09
N PHE A 38 7.42 -3.08 2.43
CA PHE A 38 7.36 -1.88 3.26
C PHE A 38 6.97 -2.11 4.71
N TRP A 39 6.33 -3.24 5.06
CA TRP A 39 5.89 -3.54 6.42
C TRP A 39 7.02 -3.39 7.45
N LEU A 40 6.80 -2.53 8.45
CA LEU A 40 7.76 -2.19 9.52
C LEU A 40 9.14 -1.73 9.04
N SER A 41 9.22 -1.26 7.79
CA SER A 41 10.47 -0.73 7.23
C SER A 41 10.48 0.78 7.25
N ASP A 42 11.65 1.35 7.51
CA ASP A 42 11.88 2.78 7.30
C ASP A 42 11.67 3.14 5.83
N ILE A 43 11.45 4.42 5.56
CA ILE A 43 11.36 4.91 4.19
C ILE A 43 12.69 4.69 3.47
N LYS A 44 12.61 4.16 2.24
CA LYS A 44 13.78 3.83 1.42
C LYS A 44 13.71 4.64 0.13
N GLU A 45 14.86 5.15 -0.30
CA GLU A 45 14.98 5.82 -1.60
C GLU A 45 14.80 4.85 -2.78
N LYS A 46 15.12 3.56 -2.57
CA LYS A 46 14.99 2.49 -3.57
C LYS A 46 13.88 1.54 -3.18
N SER A 47 13.07 1.18 -4.17
CA SER A 47 11.97 0.24 -4.00
C SER A 47 11.89 -0.74 -5.17
N ASN A 48 11.92 -2.03 -4.86
CA ASN A 48 11.80 -3.07 -5.88
C ASN A 48 10.41 -3.05 -6.51
N PHE A 49 9.38 -2.83 -5.70
CA PHE A 49 8.01 -2.62 -6.14
C PHE A 49 7.94 -1.50 -7.19
N LYS A 50 8.45 -0.31 -6.85
CA LYS A 50 8.44 0.84 -7.76
C LYS A 50 9.26 0.59 -9.01
N ASP A 51 10.44 -0.01 -8.87
CA ASP A 51 11.32 -0.31 -10.00
C ASP A 51 10.68 -1.33 -10.96
N ASN A 52 9.96 -2.32 -10.45
CA ASN A 52 9.25 -3.28 -11.28
C ASN A 52 8.08 -2.64 -12.03
N ILE A 53 7.29 -1.78 -11.37
CA ILE A 53 6.24 -1.02 -12.07
C ILE A 53 6.82 -0.11 -13.15
N LYS A 54 7.95 0.56 -12.86
CA LYS A 54 8.64 1.42 -13.82
C LYS A 54 9.09 0.66 -15.07
N LYS A 55 9.55 -0.59 -14.93
CA LYS A 55 9.90 -1.45 -16.08
C LYS A 55 8.68 -1.71 -16.97
N VAL A 56 7.57 -2.16 -16.37
CA VAL A 56 6.33 -2.42 -17.12
C VAL A 56 5.79 -1.15 -17.80
N VAL A 57 5.84 -0.01 -17.12
CA VAL A 57 5.44 1.28 -17.72
C VAL A 57 6.33 1.63 -18.91
N SER A 58 7.64 1.44 -18.79
CA SER A 58 8.59 1.74 -19.88
C SER A 58 8.35 0.86 -21.11
N GLU A 59 8.10 -0.43 -20.91
CA GLU A 59 7.74 -1.37 -21.96
C GLU A 59 6.40 -0.99 -22.60
N TYR A 60 5.38 -0.71 -21.79
CA TYR A 60 4.06 -0.34 -22.26
C TYR A 60 4.07 0.95 -23.09
N VAL A 61 4.78 1.99 -22.62
CA VAL A 61 4.95 3.27 -23.34
C VAL A 61 5.60 3.03 -24.70
N LYS A 62 6.64 2.20 -24.75
CA LYS A 62 7.34 1.83 -25.99
C LYS A 62 6.43 1.06 -26.95
N ASP A 63 5.77 0.01 -26.46
CA ASP A 63 4.91 -0.87 -27.28
C ASP A 63 3.72 -0.12 -27.87
N ASN A 64 3.22 0.90 -27.18
CA ASN A 64 2.10 1.73 -27.63
C ASN A 64 2.54 3.04 -28.31
N SER A 65 3.85 3.23 -28.54
CA SER A 65 4.41 4.44 -29.17
C SER A 65 3.95 5.75 -28.52
N LEU A 66 3.79 5.75 -27.19
CA LEU A 66 3.34 6.93 -26.44
C LEU A 66 4.49 7.96 -26.38
N LYS A 67 4.16 9.22 -26.66
CA LYS A 67 5.09 10.33 -26.56
C LYS A 67 4.99 10.94 -25.17
N ALA A 68 6.02 10.74 -24.36
CA ALA A 68 6.14 11.32 -23.04
C ALA A 68 7.58 11.80 -22.84
N ASP A 69 7.76 13.00 -22.32
CA ASP A 69 9.06 13.42 -21.81
C ASP A 69 9.40 12.70 -20.48
N LEU A 70 10.61 12.94 -19.94
CA LEU A 70 11.07 12.29 -18.72
C LEU A 70 10.18 12.62 -17.50
N PHE A 71 9.65 13.85 -17.44
CA PHE A 71 8.77 14.28 -16.35
C PHE A 71 7.43 13.56 -16.46
N GLU A 72 6.83 13.54 -17.65
CA GLU A 72 5.59 12.83 -17.93
C GLU A 72 5.73 11.33 -17.66
N LEU A 73 6.85 10.70 -17.99
CA LEU A 73 7.09 9.28 -17.73
C LEU A 73 7.16 8.97 -16.21
N ASN A 74 7.81 9.84 -15.44
CA ASN A 74 7.85 9.70 -13.97
C ASN A 74 6.44 9.88 -13.38
N ASN A 75 5.70 10.89 -13.83
CA ASN A 75 4.35 11.14 -13.35
C ASN A 75 3.35 10.06 -13.80
N PHE A 76 3.52 9.50 -15.01
CA PHE A 76 2.78 8.34 -15.50
C PHE A 76 3.01 7.14 -14.58
N THR A 77 4.27 6.89 -14.20
CA THR A 77 4.60 5.83 -13.25
C THR A 77 3.87 6.01 -11.93
N ASN A 78 3.87 7.22 -11.37
CA ASN A 78 3.14 7.51 -10.13
C ASN A 78 1.62 7.42 -10.31
N CYS A 79 1.06 7.86 -11.45
CA CYS A 79 -0.35 7.68 -11.78
C CYS A 79 -0.75 6.20 -11.77
N VAL A 80 0.09 5.35 -12.36
CA VAL A 80 -0.14 3.90 -12.38
C VAL A 80 -0.15 3.36 -10.95
N ILE A 81 0.84 3.73 -10.14
CA ILE A 81 0.92 3.31 -8.74
C ILE A 81 -0.27 3.79 -7.91
N TYR A 82 -0.67 5.06 -8.06
CA TYR A 82 -1.88 5.60 -7.45
C TYR A 82 -3.12 4.76 -7.82
N ASN A 83 -3.27 4.42 -9.11
CA ASN A 83 -4.38 3.61 -9.60
C ASN A 83 -4.32 2.14 -9.14
N ILE A 84 -3.12 1.57 -8.90
CA ILE A 84 -2.98 0.23 -8.28
C ILE A 84 -3.73 0.18 -6.95
N TRP A 85 -3.71 1.25 -6.16
CA TRP A 85 -4.38 1.32 -4.87
C TRP A 85 -5.86 1.72 -4.95
N GLN A 86 -6.25 2.55 -5.92
CA GLN A 86 -7.63 3.03 -6.05
C GLN A 86 -8.60 2.03 -6.70
N LYS A 87 -8.11 1.21 -7.65
CA LYS A 87 -8.99 0.34 -8.45
C LYS A 87 -9.36 -0.96 -7.72
N ASN A 88 -10.23 -1.78 -8.31
CA ASN A 88 -10.62 -3.04 -7.68
C ASN A 88 -9.43 -4.01 -7.65
N PRO A 89 -9.07 -4.60 -6.48
CA PRO A 89 -7.90 -5.47 -6.36
C PRO A 89 -7.93 -6.73 -7.24
N LYS A 90 -9.12 -7.14 -7.73
CA LYS A 90 -9.29 -8.29 -8.65
C LYS A 90 -8.97 -7.94 -10.11
N GLN A 91 -8.82 -6.67 -10.45
CA GLN A 91 -8.42 -6.23 -11.79
C GLN A 91 -6.92 -6.42 -12.00
N THR A 92 -6.47 -6.22 -13.24
CA THR A 92 -5.06 -6.33 -13.64
C THR A 92 -4.42 -4.95 -13.82
N LEU A 93 -3.08 -4.94 -13.91
CA LEU A 93 -2.27 -3.75 -14.13
C LEU A 93 -2.57 -3.04 -15.47
N GLU A 94 -3.14 -3.74 -16.44
CA GLU A 94 -3.60 -3.17 -17.70
C GLU A 94 -4.58 -2.00 -17.50
N LEU A 95 -5.44 -2.06 -16.48
CA LEU A 95 -6.45 -1.03 -16.26
C LEU A 95 -5.85 0.29 -15.72
N PRO A 96 -4.95 0.29 -14.72
CA PRO A 96 -4.12 1.46 -14.41
C PRO A 96 -3.36 2.02 -15.61
N LEU A 97 -2.71 1.16 -16.42
CA LEU A 97 -1.95 1.60 -17.60
C LEU A 97 -2.84 2.34 -18.61
N LYS A 98 -4.02 1.78 -18.93
CA LYS A 98 -5.00 2.42 -19.82
C LYS A 98 -5.53 3.74 -19.27
N ALA A 99 -5.81 3.81 -17.96
CA ALA A 99 -6.28 5.04 -17.31
C ALA A 99 -5.23 6.16 -17.43
N CYS A 100 -3.97 5.88 -17.09
CA CYS A 100 -2.89 6.87 -17.17
C CYS A 100 -2.52 7.25 -18.61
N THR A 101 -2.75 6.35 -19.57
CA THR A 101 -2.63 6.67 -21.01
C THR A 101 -3.66 7.70 -21.44
N ASN A 102 -4.91 7.57 -21.00
CA ASN A 102 -5.94 8.57 -21.29
C ASN A 102 -5.58 9.92 -20.67
N GLU A 103 -5.05 9.93 -19.45
CA GLU A 103 -4.60 11.16 -18.80
C GLU A 103 -3.39 11.80 -19.50
N LEU A 104 -2.44 11.00 -19.97
CA LEU A 104 -1.31 11.46 -20.76
C LEU A 104 -1.80 12.13 -22.05
N ASN A 105 -2.63 11.43 -22.82
CA ASN A 105 -3.12 11.89 -24.13
C ASN A 105 -3.98 13.16 -24.02
N ASN A 106 -4.68 13.34 -22.90
CA ASN A 106 -5.49 14.53 -22.63
C ASN A 106 -4.67 15.67 -22.00
N GLY A 107 -3.37 15.48 -21.76
CA GLY A 107 -2.48 16.47 -21.14
C GLY A 107 -2.73 16.68 -19.65
N GLU A 108 -3.46 15.79 -18.99
CA GLU A 108 -3.76 15.88 -17.55
C GLU A 108 -2.53 15.57 -16.69
N LEU A 109 -1.63 14.70 -17.17
CA LEU A 109 -0.36 14.42 -16.48
C LEU A 109 0.60 15.63 -16.40
N LYS A 110 0.31 16.74 -17.10
CA LYS A 110 1.05 18.00 -16.92
C LYS A 110 0.46 18.89 -15.84
N LYS A 111 -0.79 18.63 -15.45
CA LYS A 111 -1.57 19.45 -14.51
C LYS A 111 -1.65 18.80 -13.13
N ILE A 112 -1.71 17.47 -13.11
CA ILE A 112 -1.85 16.66 -11.91
C ILE A 112 -0.48 16.09 -11.56
N ASN A 113 0.03 16.36 -10.36
CA ASN A 113 1.21 15.69 -9.84
C ASN A 113 0.79 14.47 -9.01
N TYR A 114 0.93 13.28 -9.58
CA TYR A 114 0.70 12.04 -8.85
C TYR A 114 1.91 11.71 -7.99
N GLU A 115 1.63 11.18 -6.81
CA GLU A 115 2.64 10.67 -5.90
C GLU A 115 2.37 9.21 -5.53
N ASP A 116 3.40 8.55 -5.04
CA ASP A 116 3.38 7.14 -4.66
C ASP A 116 3.00 6.98 -3.19
N PRO A 117 1.78 6.48 -2.86
CA PRO A 117 1.35 6.26 -1.48
C PRO A 117 1.78 4.88 -0.94
N SER A 118 2.55 4.10 -1.70
CA SER A 118 2.76 2.67 -1.41
C SER A 118 3.54 2.43 -0.13
N TRP A 119 4.46 3.32 0.25
CA TRP A 119 5.21 3.15 1.49
C TRP A 119 4.30 3.28 2.71
N ILE A 120 3.51 4.35 2.80
CA ILE A 120 2.60 4.56 3.94
C ILE A 120 1.49 3.49 3.97
N LEU A 121 0.92 3.16 2.82
CA LEU A 121 -0.06 2.06 2.74
C LEU A 121 0.59 0.71 3.02
N GLY A 122 1.87 0.53 2.72
CA GLY A 122 2.64 -0.66 3.04
C GLY A 122 2.80 -0.92 4.55
N GLN A 123 2.47 0.04 5.41
CA GLN A 123 2.50 -0.09 6.86
C GLN A 123 1.24 -0.75 7.44
N PHE A 124 0.38 -1.36 6.61
CA PHE A 124 -0.69 -2.24 7.09
C PHE A 124 -0.18 -3.67 7.27
N ASP A 125 -0.50 -4.26 8.42
CA ASP A 125 -0.28 -5.69 8.63
C ASP A 125 -1.28 -6.48 7.78
N THR A 126 -0.80 -7.43 6.99
CA THR A 126 -1.69 -8.18 6.08
C THR A 126 -2.54 -9.24 6.79
N VAL A 127 -2.27 -9.53 8.07
CA VAL A 127 -2.99 -10.52 8.87
C VAL A 127 -4.03 -9.84 9.75
N SER A 128 -3.63 -8.85 10.54
CA SER A 128 -4.53 -8.13 11.45
C SER A 128 -5.26 -6.98 10.76
N GLY A 129 -4.72 -6.40 9.69
CA GLY A 129 -5.25 -5.16 9.11
C GLY A 129 -4.90 -3.90 9.91
N GLU A 130 -4.08 -4.01 10.95
CA GLU A 130 -3.65 -2.87 11.75
C GLU A 130 -2.56 -2.07 11.04
N HIS A 131 -2.70 -0.74 11.01
CA HIS A 131 -1.68 0.16 10.48
C HIS A 131 -0.65 0.51 11.56
N TYR A 132 0.61 0.12 11.37
CA TYR A 132 1.66 0.18 12.40
C TYR A 132 1.90 1.60 12.94
N ILE A 133 2.09 2.58 12.05
CA ILE A 133 2.41 3.95 12.46
C ILE A 133 1.22 4.58 13.20
N ALA A 134 0.00 4.30 12.73
CA ALA A 134 -1.21 4.82 13.34
C ALA A 134 -1.44 4.22 14.73
N SER A 135 -1.28 2.89 14.87
CA SER A 135 -1.44 2.23 16.17
C SER A 135 -0.37 2.67 17.17
N LYS A 136 0.87 2.87 16.74
CA LYS A 136 1.94 3.42 17.58
C LYS A 136 1.59 4.82 18.08
N TYR A 137 1.09 5.69 17.20
CA TYR A 137 0.63 7.02 17.60
C TYR A 137 -0.51 6.94 18.61
N ILE A 138 -1.55 6.15 18.33
CA ILE A 138 -2.71 5.99 19.21
C ILE A 138 -2.27 5.49 20.59
N LYS A 139 -1.54 4.36 20.66
CA LYS A 139 -1.04 3.76 21.90
C LYS A 139 -0.28 4.76 22.76
N ASN A 140 0.58 5.57 22.15
CA ASN A 140 1.37 6.58 22.86
C ASN A 140 0.55 7.75 23.42
N ASN A 141 -0.67 7.97 22.92
CA ASN A 141 -1.58 9.04 23.36
C ASN A 141 -2.73 8.53 24.26
N LEU A 142 -2.75 7.23 24.61
CA LEU A 142 -3.69 6.68 25.56
C LEU A 142 -3.20 6.81 27.00
N ASN A 143 -4.14 6.95 27.94
CA ASN A 143 -3.84 6.95 29.38
C ASN A 143 -3.28 5.60 29.86
N ASP A 144 -3.84 4.50 29.35
CA ASP A 144 -3.34 3.14 29.57
C ASP A 144 -3.02 2.50 28.20
N PRO A 145 -1.79 2.66 27.68
CA PRO A 145 -1.39 2.11 26.38
C PRO A 145 -1.58 0.59 26.25
N LYS A 146 -1.52 -0.14 27.37
CA LYS A 146 -1.70 -1.61 27.40
C LYS A 146 -3.16 -2.03 27.24
N SER A 147 -4.09 -1.11 27.42
CA SER A 147 -5.52 -1.36 27.22
C SER A 147 -5.96 -1.32 25.75
N TYR A 148 -5.06 -0.90 24.85
CA TYR A 148 -5.35 -0.83 23.43
C TYR A 148 -5.64 -2.22 22.85
N GLU A 149 -6.79 -2.35 22.20
CA GLU A 149 -7.21 -3.51 21.44
C GLU A 149 -7.69 -3.04 20.06
N PHE A 150 -7.00 -3.46 19.01
CA PHE A 150 -7.35 -3.12 17.64
C PHE A 150 -8.68 -3.76 17.24
N VAL A 151 -9.52 -3.01 16.52
CA VAL A 151 -10.79 -3.53 15.98
C VAL A 151 -10.74 -3.57 14.45
N ASP A 152 -10.49 -2.42 13.81
CA ASP A 152 -10.48 -2.31 12.35
C ASP A 152 -9.71 -1.06 11.91
N ALA A 153 -9.25 -1.04 10.66
CA ALA A 153 -8.73 0.16 10.04
C ALA A 153 -9.02 0.20 8.54
N ASN A 154 -9.24 1.42 8.06
CA ASN A 154 -9.39 1.71 6.65
C ASN A 154 -8.57 2.94 6.26
N TYR A 155 -8.43 3.17 4.97
CA TYR A 155 -7.69 4.31 4.44
C TYR A 155 -8.45 5.01 3.32
N LYS A 156 -8.13 6.29 3.14
CA LYS A 156 -8.49 7.08 1.96
C LYS A 156 -7.26 7.79 1.44
N ILE A 157 -6.95 7.60 0.17
CA ILE A 157 -5.88 8.33 -0.52
C ILE A 157 -6.44 9.67 -0.98
N LEU A 158 -5.72 10.74 -0.68
CA LEU A 158 -6.07 12.12 -0.97
C LEU A 158 -4.98 12.74 -1.83
N SER A 159 -5.28 13.90 -2.41
CA SER A 159 -4.26 14.76 -3.05
C SER A 159 -3.39 14.00 -4.07
N ASN A 160 -4.02 13.14 -4.87
CA ASN A 160 -3.37 12.33 -5.92
C ASN A 160 -2.20 11.44 -5.42
N GLY A 161 -2.28 10.97 -4.18
CA GLY A 161 -1.29 10.06 -3.60
C GLY A 161 -0.34 10.70 -2.60
N SER A 162 -0.29 12.03 -2.50
CA SER A 162 0.62 12.73 -1.57
C SER A 162 0.17 12.66 -0.11
N GLN A 163 -1.09 12.30 0.12
CA GLN A 163 -1.69 12.23 1.45
C GLN A 163 -2.55 10.98 1.60
N VAL A 164 -2.52 10.39 2.80
CA VAL A 164 -3.32 9.23 3.14
C VAL A 164 -3.96 9.43 4.51
N LEU A 165 -5.29 9.41 4.56
CA LEU A 165 -6.06 9.41 5.80
C LEU A 165 -6.26 7.97 6.25
N ILE A 166 -5.69 7.60 7.39
CA ILE A 166 -5.90 6.29 8.03
C ILE A 166 -6.89 6.46 9.17
N THR A 167 -7.99 5.70 9.14
CA THR A 167 -8.98 5.68 10.21
C THR A 167 -8.90 4.36 10.95
N THR A 168 -8.65 4.41 12.26
CA THR A 168 -8.50 3.23 13.12
C THR A 168 -9.60 3.22 14.17
N GLU A 169 -10.29 2.09 14.27
CA GLU A 169 -11.21 1.76 15.35
C GLU A 169 -10.51 0.82 16.34
N TYR A 170 -10.64 1.12 17.63
CA TYR A 170 -9.99 0.36 18.70
C TYR A 170 -10.78 0.46 20.00
N ILE A 171 -10.55 -0.48 20.92
CA ILE A 171 -11.04 -0.44 22.29
C ILE A 171 -9.87 0.01 23.19
N ALA A 172 -10.14 0.88 24.15
CA ALA A 172 -9.17 1.30 25.16
C ALA A 172 -9.88 1.74 26.44
N LYS A 173 -9.17 1.75 27.57
CA LYS A 173 -9.68 2.29 28.82
C LYS A 173 -9.75 3.81 28.80
N ASN A 174 -10.87 4.35 29.26
CA ASN A 174 -11.02 5.78 29.56
C ASN A 174 -10.37 6.14 30.91
N LEU A 175 -10.44 7.43 31.28
CA LEU A 175 -9.90 7.94 32.56
C LEU A 175 -10.52 7.28 33.81
N LEU A 176 -11.72 6.70 33.69
CA LEU A 176 -12.43 6.02 34.79
C LEU A 176 -12.16 4.49 34.80
N GLY A 177 -11.27 4.01 33.92
CA GLY A 177 -10.91 2.59 33.81
C GLY A 177 -11.92 1.71 33.04
N GLY A 178 -12.98 2.30 32.47
CA GLY A 178 -13.95 1.60 31.65
C GLY A 178 -13.49 1.43 30.20
N ASN A 179 -13.74 0.27 29.59
CA ASN A 179 -13.43 0.02 28.18
C ASN A 179 -14.41 0.75 27.26
N VAL A 180 -13.88 1.54 26.32
CA VAL A 180 -14.66 2.33 25.36
C VAL A 180 -14.14 2.04 23.95
N ARG A 181 -15.06 1.90 23.00
CA ARG A 181 -14.72 1.87 21.57
C ARG A 181 -14.47 3.30 21.10
N ASN A 182 -13.28 3.53 20.57
CA ASN A 182 -12.83 4.81 20.05
C ASN A 182 -12.54 4.70 18.56
N LYS A 183 -12.49 5.86 17.91
CA LYS A 183 -12.16 6.01 16.50
C LYS A 183 -11.25 7.22 16.36
N THR A 184 -10.13 7.04 15.67
CA THR A 184 -9.18 8.13 15.41
C THR A 184 -8.83 8.12 13.93
N ALA A 185 -8.84 9.29 13.30
CA ALA A 185 -8.39 9.45 11.93
C ALA A 185 -7.11 10.28 11.90
N ILE A 186 -6.05 9.75 11.29
CA ILE A 186 -4.75 10.41 11.19
C ILE A 186 -4.46 10.64 9.72
N LEU A 187 -4.25 11.90 9.35
CA LEU A 187 -3.81 12.28 8.01
C LEU A 187 -2.29 12.24 7.96
N PHE A 188 -1.74 11.41 7.09
CA PHE A 188 -0.31 11.29 6.85
C PHE A 188 0.08 11.90 5.51
N SER A 189 1.31 12.39 5.40
CA SER A 189 1.99 12.49 4.10
C SER A 189 2.29 11.08 3.57
N ASN A 190 2.56 10.95 2.28
CA ASN A 190 3.03 9.69 1.69
C ASN A 190 4.39 9.21 2.24
N HIS A 191 5.10 10.06 2.99
CA HIS A 191 6.35 9.75 3.68
C HIS A 191 6.15 9.43 5.18
N GLY A 192 4.91 9.44 5.67
CA GLY A 192 4.58 9.04 7.05
C GLY A 192 4.57 10.16 8.09
N GLU A 193 4.75 11.40 7.69
CA GLU A 193 4.62 12.54 8.60
C GLU A 193 3.15 12.74 8.97
N ILE A 194 2.86 12.96 10.25
CA ILE A 194 1.50 13.27 10.69
C ILE A 194 1.19 14.72 10.35
N LEU A 195 0.20 14.94 9.49
CA LEU A 195 -0.25 16.26 9.06
C LEU A 195 -1.42 16.76 9.90
N ALA A 196 -2.31 15.86 10.33
CA ALA A 196 -3.46 16.17 11.20
C ALA A 196 -3.99 14.92 11.91
N VAL A 197 -4.72 15.12 13.01
CA VAL A 197 -5.42 14.06 13.77
C VAL A 197 -6.84 14.54 14.08
N TYR A 198 -7.81 13.66 13.91
CA TYR A 198 -9.24 13.90 14.11
C TYR A 198 -9.87 12.83 15.01
#